data_AF-D3MU89-F1
#
_entry.id   AF-D3MU89-F1
#
_cell.length_a   1.000
_cell.length_b   1.000
_cell.length_c   1.000
_cell.angle_alpha   90.00
_cell.angle_beta   90.00
_cell.angle_gamma   90.00
#
_symmetry.space_group_name_H-M   'P 1'
#
loop_
_entity.id
_entity.type
_entity.pdbx_description
1 polymer ?
#
loop_
_entity_poly.entity_id
_entity_poly.type
_entity_poly.pdbx_seq_one_letter_code
_entity_poly.pdbx_strand_id
1 'polypeptide(L)' 'MAMCYVTCIVAGVRTYAQVPRFLKAKVKELLISMELEELVVE' A
#
# COMPACT_ATOMS: atom_id res chain seq x y z
N MET A 1 4.05 10.64 -3.16
CA MET A 1 4.81 9.38 -3.32
C MET A 1 4.13 8.18 -2.67
N ALA A 2 3.90 8.15 -1.34
CA ALA A 2 3.22 7.02 -0.68
C ALA A 2 1.77 6.82 -1.16
N MET A 3 1.01 7.93 -1.28
CA MET A 3 -0.35 7.90 -1.83
C MET A 3 -0.42 7.30 -3.24
N CYS A 4 0.57 7.54 -4.11
CA CYS A 4 0.60 6.94 -5.45
C CYS A 4 0.67 5.41 -5.38
N TYR A 5 1.44 4.86 -4.44
CA TYR A 5 1.50 3.41 -4.22
C TYR A 5 0.20 2.88 -3.63
N VAL A 6 -0.38 3.57 -2.64
CA VAL A 6 -1.69 3.22 -2.08
C VAL A 6 -2.73 3.17 -3.20
N THR A 7 -2.83 4.23 -4.02
CA THR A 7 -3.77 4.25 -5.16
C THR A 7 -3.50 3.15 -6.18
N CYS A 8 -2.24 2.83 -6.48
CA CYS A 8 -1.91 1.71 -7.37
C CYS A 8 -2.27 0.34 -6.78
N ILE A 9 -2.19 0.20 -5.45
CA ILE A 9 -2.58 -1.01 -4.72
C ILE A 9 -4.10 -1.15 -4.69
N VAL A 10 -4.82 -0.07 -4.38
CA VAL A 10 -6.29 -0.03 -4.44
C VAL A 10 -6.80 -0.30 -5.86
N ALA A 11 -6.11 0.23 -6.88
CA ALA A 11 -6.47 -0.01 -8.28
C ALA A 11 -6.06 -1.42 -8.79
N GLY A 12 -5.39 -2.25 -7.98
CA GLY A 12 -4.95 -3.60 -8.37
C GLY A 12 -3.80 -3.62 -9.41
N VAL A 13 -3.20 -2.47 -9.69
CA VAL A 13 -2.12 -2.33 -10.69
C VAL A 13 -0.76 -2.72 -10.09
N ARG A 14 -0.62 -2.61 -8.76
CA ARG A 14 0.58 -2.99 -8.01
C ARG A 14 0.21 -3.69 -6.72
N THR A 15 1.09 -4.54 -6.22
CA THR A 15 0.92 -5.21 -4.91
C THR A 15 1.78 -4.53 -3.84
N TYR A 16 1.43 -4.74 -2.58
CA TYR A 16 2.20 -4.24 -1.45
C TYR A 16 3.65 -4.78 -1.44
N ALA A 17 3.87 -5.97 -2.02
CA ALA A 17 5.20 -6.56 -2.29
C ALA A 17 6.14 -5.61 -3.06
N GLN A 18 5.60 -4.87 -4.03
CA GLN A 18 6.35 -3.97 -4.91
C GLN A 18 6.66 -2.61 -4.28
N VAL A 19 6.19 -2.36 -3.05
CA VAL A 19 6.47 -1.13 -2.32
C VAL A 19 7.90 -1.17 -1.77
N PRO A 20 8.71 -0.14 -1.99
CA PRO A 20 10.04 -0.03 -1.41
C PRO A 20 10.02 -0.13 0.11
N ARG A 21 11.01 -0.80 0.73
CA ARG A 21 11.07 -1.03 2.19
C ARG A 21 10.89 0.23 3.04
N PHE A 22 11.47 1.36 2.64
CA PHE A 22 11.34 2.63 3.39
C PHE A 22 9.93 3.25 3.33
N LEU A 23 9.11 2.86 2.35
CA LEU A 23 7.72 3.32 2.17
C LEU A 23 6.70 2.31 2.69
N LYS A 24 7.07 1.04 2.86
CA LYS A 24 6.15 -0.03 3.31
C LYS A 24 5.43 0.34 4.60
N ALA A 25 6.13 0.89 5.60
CA ALA A 25 5.51 1.33 6.86
C ALA A 25 4.42 2.38 6.60
N LYS A 26 4.74 3.46 5.87
CA LYS A 26 3.78 4.54 5.56
C LYS A 26 2.61 4.04 4.71
N VAL A 27 2.86 3.19 3.72
CA VAL A 27 1.81 2.64 2.85
C VAL A 27 0.89 1.71 3.64
N LYS A 28 1.43 0.94 4.59
CA LYS A 28 0.63 0.08 5.48
C LYS A 28 -0.25 0.90 6.42
N GLU A 29 0.30 1.94 7.06
CA GLU A 29 -0.48 2.84 7.91
C GLU A 29 -1.62 3.52 7.15
N LEU A 30 -1.38 3.92 5.90
CA LEU A 30 -2.39 4.51 5.03
C LEU A 30 -3.47 3.49 4.63
N LEU A 31 -3.08 2.27 4.26
CA LEU A 31 -4.02 1.20 3.93
C LEU A 31 -4.89 0.82 5.15
N ILE A 32 -4.30 0.72 6.34
CA ILE A 32 -5.04 0.46 7.59
C ILE A 32 -6.00 1.62 7.90
N SER A 33 -5.55 2.87 7.75
CA SER A 33 -6.39 4.06 7.97
C SER A 33 -7.58 4.13 7.00
N MET A 34 -7.50 3.42 5.87
CA MET A 34 -8.56 3.31 4.86
C MET A 34 -9.37 2.01 4.98
N GLU A 35 -9.17 1.21 6.03
CA GLU A 35 -9.76 -0.14 6.21
C GLU A 35 -9.43 -1.13 5.07
N LEU A 36 -8.31 -0.94 4.37
CA LEU A 36 -7.85 -1.77 3.26
C LEU A 36 -6.66 -2.67 3.65
N GLU A 37 -6.68 -3.17 4.89
CA GLU A 37 -5.63 -4.07 5.41
C GLU A 37 -5.51 -5.37 4.61
N GLU A 38 -6.60 -5.80 3.97
CA GLU A 38 -6.64 -6.95 3.07
C GLU A 38 -5.71 -6.82 1.86
N LEU A 39 -5.37 -5.59 1.45
CA LEU A 39 -4.47 -5.33 0.34
C LEU A 39 -2.99 -5.35 0.75
N VAL A 40 -2.69 -5.50 2.05
CA VAL A 40 -1.34 -5.64 2.60
C VAL A 40 -0.90 -7.11 2.49
N VAL A 41 -0.96 -7.67 1.28
CA VAL A 41 -0.50 -9.03 0.98
C VAL A 41 0.96 -8.95 0.49
N GLU A 42 1.84 -9.64 1.20
CA GLU A 42 3.30 -9.64 0.97
C GLU A 42 3.74 -10.32 -0.33
#